data_AF-A0A1E3HN44-F1
#
_entry.id   AF-A0A1E3HN44-F1
#
_cell.length_a   1.000
_cell.length_b   1.000
_cell.length_c   1.000
_cell.angle_alpha   90.00
_cell.angle_beta   90.00
_cell.angle_gamma   90.00
#
_symmetry.space_group_name_H-M   'P 1'
#
loop_
_entity.id
_entity.type
_entity.pdbx_description
1 polymer ?
#
loop_
_entity_poly.entity_id
_entity_poly.type
_entity_poly.pdbx_seq_one_letter_code
_entity_poly.pdbx_strand_id
1 'polypeptide(L)'
;MTHQVQAYTSHLQHSLIPELEGTRRHLSAVDFDISEYDSLLGRIKLLEDEKSPSLDTMSELGAGVWVHTRIPDHDQLTLDLGVAGLHADMSLGEATAYIKSLLAILKKYIEAGPIFDDLAD
;
A
#
# COMPACT_ATOMS: atom_id res chain seq x y z
N MET A 1 -37.58 31.28 3.81
CA MET A 1 -36.70 30.44 4.65
C MET A 1 -36.45 29.04 4.07
N THR A 2 -37.34 28.48 3.25
CA THR A 2 -37.21 27.13 2.65
C THR A 2 -36.10 26.99 1.59
N HIS A 3 -35.84 28.02 0.78
CA HIS A 3 -34.85 27.94 -0.31
C HIS A 3 -33.39 27.80 0.16
N GLN A 4 -33.03 28.45 1.27
CA GLN A 4 -31.68 28.33 1.85
C GLN A 4 -31.45 26.97 2.49
N VAL A 5 -32.45 26.40 3.15
CA VAL A 5 -32.39 25.04 3.69
C VAL A 5 -32.23 24.03 2.55
N GLN A 6 -32.95 24.21 1.46
CA GLN A 6 -32.90 23.31 0.31
C GLN A 6 -31.56 23.38 -0.45
N ALA A 7 -30.98 24.59 -0.58
CA ALA A 7 -29.63 24.76 -1.13
C ALA A 7 -28.56 24.12 -0.23
N TYR A 8 -28.67 24.28 1.08
CA TYR A 8 -27.77 23.66 2.06
C TYR A 8 -27.87 22.13 2.06
N THR A 9 -29.09 21.57 2.06
CA THR A 9 -29.30 20.12 1.95
C THR A 9 -28.76 19.57 0.64
N SER A 10 -28.95 20.28 -0.48
CA SER A 10 -28.39 19.87 -1.76
C SER A 10 -26.86 19.86 -1.74
N HIS A 11 -26.22 20.88 -1.17
CA HIS A 11 -24.76 20.93 -1.06
C HIS A 11 -24.20 19.82 -0.18
N LEU A 12 -24.86 19.51 0.94
CA LEU A 12 -24.50 18.37 1.78
C LEU A 12 -24.59 17.04 1.02
N GLN A 13 -25.70 16.80 0.33
CA GLN A 13 -25.97 15.52 -0.32
C GLN A 13 -25.12 15.27 -1.57
N HIS A 14 -24.82 16.32 -2.33
CA HIS A 14 -24.18 16.18 -3.65
C HIS A 14 -22.69 16.58 -3.68
N SER A 15 -22.16 17.20 -2.62
CA SER A 15 -20.74 17.60 -2.53
C SER A 15 -20.08 16.98 -1.30
N LEU A 16 -20.45 17.47 -0.11
CA LEU A 16 -19.71 17.17 1.12
C LEU A 16 -19.75 15.69 1.52
N ILE A 17 -20.92 15.05 1.42
CA ILE A 17 -21.04 13.61 1.76
C ILE A 17 -20.25 12.75 0.76
N PRO A 18 -20.43 12.89 -0.57
CA PRO A 18 -19.62 12.17 -1.55
C PRO A 18 -18.11 12.39 -1.41
N GLU A 19 -17.66 13.63 -1.19
CA GLU A 19 -16.25 13.95 -0.98
C GLU A 19 -15.71 13.25 0.27
N LEU A 20 -16.43 13.30 1.38
CA LEU A 20 -16.04 12.62 2.62
C LEU A 20 -15.97 11.10 2.43
N GLU A 21 -16.92 10.50 1.70
CA GLU A 21 -16.86 9.07 1.37
C GLU A 21 -15.66 8.73 0.49
N GLY A 22 -15.35 9.57 -0.51
CA GLY A 22 -14.17 9.44 -1.36
C GLY A 22 -12.88 9.48 -0.54
N THR A 23 -12.75 10.49 0.32
CA THR A 23 -11.63 10.63 1.26
C THR A 23 -11.50 9.40 2.16
N ARG A 24 -12.61 8.89 2.74
CA ARG A 24 -12.58 7.70 3.60
C ARG A 24 -12.08 6.47 2.84
N ARG A 25 -12.56 6.24 1.61
CA ARG A 25 -12.10 5.11 0.79
C ARG A 25 -10.61 5.24 0.45
N HIS A 26 -10.16 6.44 0.13
CA HIS A 26 -8.75 6.69 -0.16
C HIS A 26 -7.87 6.41 1.06
N LEU A 27 -8.23 6.93 2.24
CA LEU A 27 -7.51 6.65 3.48
C LEU A 27 -7.46 5.15 3.79
N SER A 28 -8.59 4.44 3.62
CA SER A 28 -8.60 2.97 3.81
C SER A 28 -7.70 2.21 2.83
N ALA A 29 -7.57 2.69 1.59
CA ALA A 29 -6.64 2.10 0.63
C ALA A 29 -5.18 2.33 1.04
N VAL A 30 -4.83 3.55 1.46
CA VAL A 30 -3.48 3.87 1.95
C VAL A 30 -3.13 3.08 3.22
N ASP A 31 -4.08 2.93 4.16
CA ASP A 31 -3.90 2.09 5.34
C ASP A 31 -3.62 0.62 4.98
N PHE A 32 -4.33 0.09 3.98
CA PHE A 32 -4.11 -1.25 3.46
C PHE A 32 -2.71 -1.39 2.86
N ASP A 33 -2.30 -0.44 2.00
CA ASP A 33 -0.97 -0.44 1.40
C ASP A 33 0.14 -0.39 2.46
N ILE A 34 -0.02 0.44 3.49
CA ILE A 34 0.93 0.51 4.63
C ILE A 34 1.04 -0.86 5.31
N SER A 35 -0.08 -1.54 5.56
CA SER A 35 -0.09 -2.88 6.16
C SER A 35 0.64 -3.91 5.30
N GLU A 36 0.43 -3.89 3.98
CA GLU A 36 1.10 -4.79 3.05
C GLU A 36 2.62 -4.55 3.03
N TYR A 37 3.05 -3.28 3.00
CA TYR A 37 4.48 -2.93 3.04
C TYR A 37 5.15 -3.28 4.37
N ASP A 38 4.47 -3.06 5.51
CA ASP A 38 4.98 -3.47 6.82
C ASP A 38 5.10 -5.01 6.91
N SER A 39 4.14 -5.75 6.34
CA SER A 39 4.19 -7.22 6.20
C SER A 39 5.35 -7.69 5.32
N LEU A 40 5.57 -7.02 4.18
CA LEU A 40 6.68 -7.31 3.28
C LEU A 40 8.04 -7.10 3.97
N LEU A 41 8.23 -6.01 4.70
CA LEU A 41 9.44 -5.79 5.51
C LEU A 41 9.67 -6.91 6.52
N GLY A 42 8.61 -7.40 7.17
CA GLY A 42 8.69 -8.54 8.06
C GLY A 42 9.21 -9.79 7.36
N ARG A 43 8.74 -10.07 6.14
CA ARG A 43 9.18 -11.21 5.33
C ARG A 43 10.61 -11.07 4.82
N ILE A 44 10.99 -9.88 4.35
CA ILE A 44 12.38 -9.60 3.92
C ILE A 44 13.34 -9.85 5.08
N LYS A 45 13.00 -9.39 6.29
CA LYS A 45 13.82 -9.64 7.47
C LYS A 45 13.99 -11.14 7.78
N LEU A 46 12.94 -11.94 7.59
CA LEU A 46 13.04 -13.40 7.76
C LEU A 46 14.00 -14.03 6.74
N LEU A 47 14.06 -13.49 5.52
CA LEU A 47 15.03 -13.91 4.50
C LEU A 47 16.46 -13.46 4.86
N GLU A 48 16.63 -12.23 5.36
CA GLU A 48 17.94 -11.73 5.83
C GLU A 48 18.49 -12.56 7.01
N ASP A 49 17.61 -13.05 7.89
CA ASP A 49 17.98 -13.91 9.02
C ASP A 49 18.21 -15.38 8.60
N GLU A 50 17.84 -15.77 7.38
CA GLU A 50 18.03 -17.12 6.85
C GLU A 50 19.50 -17.35 6.51
N LYS A 51 20.07 -18.41 7.08
CA LYS A 51 21.50 -18.75 6.92
C LYS A 51 21.73 -19.77 5.82
N SER A 52 20.68 -20.48 5.42
CA SER A 52 20.72 -21.42 4.31
C SER A 52 20.77 -20.65 2.99
N PRO A 53 21.67 -21.01 2.06
CA PRO A 53 21.70 -20.40 0.73
C PRO A 53 20.45 -20.72 -0.11
N SER A 54 19.67 -21.72 0.29
CA SER A 54 18.44 -22.10 -0.37
C SER A 54 17.30 -22.28 0.63
N LEU A 55 16.09 -21.88 0.24
CA LEU A 55 14.91 -21.94 1.09
C LEU A 55 13.90 -22.94 0.51
N ASP A 56 13.57 -23.98 1.28
CA ASP A 56 12.47 -24.89 0.98
C ASP A 56 11.19 -24.35 1.65
N THR A 57 10.14 -24.10 0.86
CA THR A 57 8.88 -23.48 1.32
C THR A 57 7.66 -24.04 0.58
N MET A 58 6.47 -23.67 1.02
CA MET A 58 5.20 -23.97 0.33
C MET A 58 4.71 -22.70 -0.35
N SER A 59 4.51 -22.76 -1.67
CA SER A 59 3.94 -21.65 -2.44
C SER A 59 2.52 -21.98 -2.87
N GLU A 60 1.62 -21.00 -2.77
CA GLU A 60 0.25 -21.12 -3.30
C GLU A 60 0.24 -20.80 -4.80
N LEU A 61 -0.42 -21.64 -5.61
CA LEU A 61 -0.59 -21.42 -7.05
C LEU A 61 -1.98 -20.86 -7.41
N GLY A 62 -2.82 -20.59 -6.40
CA GLY A 62 -4.21 -20.17 -6.54
C GLY A 62 -5.20 -21.29 -6.20
N ALA A 63 -6.45 -20.89 -5.94
CA ALA A 63 -7.57 -21.78 -5.60
C ALA A 63 -7.27 -22.74 -4.42
N GLY A 64 -6.37 -22.35 -3.51
CA GLY A 64 -5.98 -23.17 -2.36
C GLY A 64 -5.08 -24.36 -2.72
N VAL A 65 -4.50 -24.38 -3.92
CA VAL A 65 -3.52 -25.39 -4.33
C VAL A 65 -2.12 -24.95 -3.88
N TRP A 66 -1.47 -25.79 -3.09
CA TRP A 66 -0.13 -25.53 -2.56
C TRP A 66 0.89 -26.50 -3.14
N VAL A 67 2.06 -25.98 -3.48
CA VAL A 67 3.17 -26.78 -4.01
C VAL A 67 4.42 -26.57 -3.19
N HIS A 68 5.23 -27.62 -3.08
CA HIS A 68 6.55 -27.51 -2.48
C HIS A 68 7.48 -26.77 -3.46
N THR A 69 8.15 -25.73 -2.99
CA THR A 69 9.01 -24.86 -3.80
C THR A 69 10.36 -24.76 -3.14
N ARG A 70 11.41 -24.86 -3.96
CA ARG A 70 12.77 -24.56 -3.55
C ARG A 70 13.19 -23.25 -4.20
N ILE A 71 13.56 -22.28 -3.37
CA ILE A 71 14.16 -21.02 -3.78
C ILE A 71 15.67 -21.21 -3.71
N PRO A 72 16.39 -21.19 -4.85
CA PRO A 72 17.81 -21.51 -4.89
C PRO A 72 18.71 -20.37 -4.42
N ASP A 73 18.21 -19.14 -4.47
CA ASP A 73 18.87 -17.90 -4.05
C ASP A 73 17.76 -16.94 -3.60
N HIS A 74 17.95 -16.29 -2.46
CA HIS A 74 17.02 -15.33 -1.87
C HIS A 74 17.67 -13.98 -1.57
N ASP A 75 18.90 -13.74 -2.03
CA ASP A 75 19.61 -12.47 -1.83
C ASP A 75 19.06 -11.34 -2.72
N GLN A 76 18.30 -11.70 -3.76
CA GLN A 76 17.72 -10.80 -4.75
C GLN A 76 16.20 -10.95 -4.81
N LEU A 77 15.51 -9.83 -4.95
CA LEU A 77 14.06 -9.75 -5.10
C LEU A 77 13.70 -8.88 -6.30
N THR A 78 12.70 -9.31 -7.05
CA THR A 78 12.03 -8.47 -8.04
C THR A 78 10.87 -7.75 -7.36
N LEU A 79 10.95 -6.43 -7.23
CA LEU A 79 9.92 -5.60 -6.61
C LEU A 79 9.11 -4.86 -7.68
N ASP A 80 7.79 -4.90 -7.59
CA ASP A 80 6.90 -4.02 -8.36
C ASP A 80 6.92 -2.62 -7.74
N LEU A 81 7.23 -1.61 -8.55
CA LEU A 81 7.34 -0.21 -8.11
C LEU A 81 6.01 0.55 -8.20
N GLY A 82 4.92 -0.10 -8.62
CA GLY A 82 3.58 0.50 -8.70
C GLY A 82 3.42 1.54 -9.82
N VAL A 83 4.42 1.71 -10.68
CA VAL A 83 4.39 2.65 -11.81
C VAL A 83 4.39 1.88 -13.13
N ALA A 84 3.22 1.81 -13.78
CA ALA A 84 3.05 1.30 -15.15
C ALA A 84 3.71 -0.08 -15.42
N GLY A 85 3.68 -1.00 -14.44
CA GLY A 85 4.26 -2.34 -14.55
C GLY A 85 5.79 -2.37 -14.52
N LEU A 86 6.42 -1.31 -14.00
CA LEU A 86 7.86 -1.27 -13.78
C LEU A 86 8.23 -2.13 -12.58
N HIS A 87 9.11 -3.11 -12.85
CA HIS A 87 9.71 -3.96 -11.83
C HIS A 87 11.20 -3.69 -11.77
N ALA A 88 11.78 -3.79 -10.58
CA ALA A 88 13.20 -3.67 -10.37
C ALA A 88 13.74 -4.85 -9.57
N ASP A 89 14.83 -5.43 -10.06
CA ASP A 89 15.61 -6.42 -9.32
C ASP A 89 16.53 -5.68 -8.35
N MET A 90 16.49 -6.07 -7.08
CA MET A 90 17.21 -5.40 -6.01
C MET A 90 17.57 -6.36 -4.89
N SER A 91 18.66 -6.07 -4.20
CA SER A 91 19.05 -6.81 -3.01
C SER A 91 18.05 -6.61 -1.86
N LEU A 92 18.05 -7.54 -0.89
CA LEU A 92 17.23 -7.42 0.32
C LEU A 92 17.39 -6.07 1.04
N GLY A 93 18.63 -5.56 1.09
CA GLY A 93 18.95 -4.27 1.72
C GLY A 93 18.40 -3.07 0.94
N GLU A 94 18.51 -3.09 -0.39
CA GLU A 94 17.95 -2.05 -1.26
C GLU A 94 16.41 -2.04 -1.19
N ALA A 95 15.78 -3.21 -1.23
CA ALA A 95 14.34 -3.37 -1.05
C ALA A 95 13.88 -2.81 0.30
N THR A 96 14.58 -3.17 1.38
CA THR A 96 14.29 -2.66 2.72
C THR A 96 14.38 -1.14 2.80
N ALA A 97 15.40 -0.54 2.19
CA ALA A 97 15.57 0.92 2.17
C ALA A 97 14.46 1.61 1.38
N TYR A 98 14.11 1.07 0.21
CA TYR A 98 13.05 1.59 -0.63
C TYR A 98 11.69 1.54 0.07
N ILE A 99 11.31 0.38 0.62
CA ILE A 99 10.02 0.20 1.29
C ILE A 99 9.90 1.09 2.53
N LYS A 100 10.98 1.24 3.33
CA LYS A 100 10.98 2.16 4.48
C LYS A 100 10.77 3.61 4.07
N SER A 101 11.39 4.04 2.97
CA SER A 101 11.20 5.39 2.42
C SER A 101 9.75 5.60 1.99
N LEU A 102 9.18 4.63 1.27
CA LEU A 102 7.79 4.68 0.82
C LEU A 102 6.80 4.72 2.00
N LEU A 103 7.00 3.86 3.00
CA LEU A 103 6.20 3.86 4.23
C LEU A 103 6.24 5.20 4.97
N ALA A 104 7.40 5.86 5.04
CA ALA A 104 7.51 7.18 5.66
C ALA A 104 6.67 8.23 4.91
N ILE A 105 6.63 8.16 3.58
CA ILE A 105 5.81 9.05 2.75
C ILE A 105 4.32 8.77 2.98
N LEU A 106 3.89 7.50 2.95
CA LEU A 106 2.48 7.11 3.13
C LEU A 106 1.97 7.43 4.54
N LYS A 107 2.76 7.15 5.58
CA LYS A 107 2.41 7.47 6.97
C LYS A 107 2.25 8.99 7.16
N LYS A 108 3.14 9.79 6.57
CA LYS A 108 3.03 11.26 6.58
C LYS A 108 1.79 11.75 5.84
N TYR A 109 1.40 11.10 4.74
CA TYR A 109 0.19 11.43 3.99
C TYR A 109 -1.08 11.24 4.85
N ILE A 110 -1.16 10.14 5.60
CA ILE A 110 -2.27 9.90 6.53
C ILE A 110 -2.27 10.92 7.68
N GLU A 111 -1.11 11.21 8.28
CA GLU A 111 -0.99 12.15 9.40
C GLU A 111 -1.35 13.59 9.01
N ALA A 112 -0.97 14.04 7.81
CA ALA A 112 -1.31 15.36 7.31
C ALA A 112 -2.80 15.50 6.92
N GLY A 113 -3.46 14.37 6.66
CA GLY A 113 -4.78 14.32 6.02
C GLY A 113 -4.69 14.70 4.52
N PRO A 114 -5.66 14.27 3.70
CA PRO A 114 -5.76 14.75 2.33
C PRO A 114 -6.01 16.25 2.37
N ILE A 115 -5.07 17.03 1.83
CA ILE A 115 -5.21 18.47 1.65
C ILE A 115 -6.39 18.68 0.68
N PHE A 116 -7.47 19.28 1.16
CA PHE A 116 -8.57 19.78 0.32
C PHE A 116 -8.07 21.01 -0.45
N ASP A 117 -7.21 20.80 -1.44
CA ASP A 117 -6.58 21.90 -2.19
C ASP A 117 -7.49 22.46 -3.32
N ASP A 118 -8.79 22.18 -3.32
CA ASP A 118 -9.69 22.57 -4.43
C ASP A 118 -11.11 23.01 -3.99
N LEU A 119 -11.25 23.62 -2.81
CA LEU A 119 -12.49 24.33 -2.42
C LEU A 119 -12.26 25.83 -2.25
N ALA A 120 -11.77 26.49 -3.31
CA ALA A 120 -11.86 27.93 -3.48
C ALA A 120 -11.72 28.33 -4.96
N ASP A 121 -12.79 28.13 -5.74
CA ASP A 121 -13.18 29.02 -6.84
C ASP A 121 -14.73 29.13 -6.87
#